data_AF-A0A3N5Z8A4-F1
#
_entry.id   AF-A0A3N5Z8A4-F1
#
_cell.length_a   1.000
_cell.length_b   1.000
_cell.length_c   1.000
_cell.angle_alpha   90.00
_cell.angle_beta   90.00
_cell.angle_gamma   90.00
#
_symmetry.space_group_name_H-M   'P 1'
#
loop_
_entity.id
_entity.type
_entity.pdbx_description
1 polymer ?
#
loop_
_entity_poly.entity_id
_entity_poly.type
_entity_poly.pdbx_seq_one_letter_code
_entity_poly.pdbx_strand_id
1 'polypeptide(L)'
;MEVTLAVQPPASPSAVLLHYRRMNQAERYEVAGMTLRDGIFRSTIPGGYTNSRFALQYYFELKQGGDKASLYPGLGPDLANQPYFVVSKVDRG
;
A
#
# COMPACT_ATOMS: atom_id res chain seq x y z
N MET A 1 -5.65 13.13 8.62
CA MET A 1 -6.50 13.00 7.42
C MET A 1 -6.61 11.53 7.08
N GLU A 2 -7.79 10.94 7.02
CA GLU A 2 -7.89 9.55 6.56
C GLU A 2 -7.45 9.44 5.10
N VAL A 3 -6.76 8.34 4.77
CA VAL A 3 -6.30 8.07 3.41
C VAL A 3 -6.90 6.74 2.96
N THR A 4 -7.79 6.80 1.99
CA THR A 4 -8.35 5.60 1.35
C THR A 4 -7.51 5.25 0.13
N LEU A 5 -7.00 4.02 0.12
CA LEU A 5 -6.21 3.49 -0.97
C LEU A 5 -7.04 2.44 -1.72
N ALA A 6 -6.91 2.47 -3.04
CA ALA A 6 -7.60 1.57 -3.95
C ALA A 6 -6.60 0.97 -4.93
N VAL A 7 -6.78 -0.31 -5.25
CA VAL A 7 -6.00 -0.98 -6.30
C VAL A 7 -6.91 -1.89 -7.11
N GLN A 8 -6.75 -1.83 -8.43
CA GLN A 8 -7.34 -2.75 -9.38
C GLN A 8 -6.18 -3.48 -10.08
N PRO A 9 -5.72 -4.61 -9.53
CA PRO A 9 -4.63 -5.36 -10.14
C PRO A 9 -5.07 -5.96 -11.49
N PRO A 10 -4.15 -6.09 -12.46
CA PRO A 10 -4.47 -6.68 -13.78
C PRO A 10 -4.80 -8.18 -13.70
N ALA A 11 -4.30 -8.88 -12.69
CA ALA A 11 -4.69 -10.24 -12.34
C ALA A 11 -5.74 -10.24 -11.22
N SER A 12 -6.46 -11.34 -11.03
CA SER A 12 -7.44 -11.52 -9.94
C SER A 12 -6.81 -12.24 -8.74
N PRO A 13 -6.21 -11.53 -7.76
CA PRO A 13 -5.70 -12.17 -6.56
C PRO A 13 -6.84 -12.66 -5.67
N SER A 14 -6.56 -13.72 -4.91
CA SER A 14 -7.45 -14.25 -3.87
C SER A 14 -7.64 -13.29 -2.68
N ALA A 15 -6.63 -12.47 -2.39
CA ALA A 15 -6.68 -11.43 -1.37
C ALA A 15 -5.65 -10.34 -1.66
N VAL A 16 -5.88 -9.15 -1.12
CA VAL A 16 -4.90 -8.05 -1.16
C VAL A 16 -4.67 -7.54 0.26
N LEU A 17 -3.40 -7.44 0.64
CA LEU A 17 -2.97 -6.77 1.88
C LEU A 17 -2.31 -5.45 1.53
N LEU A 18 -2.67 -4.40 2.28
CA LEU A 18 -2.02 -3.10 2.23
C LEU A 18 -0.97 -3.07 3.33
N HIS A 19 0.30 -2.92 2.94
CA HIS A 19 1.40 -2.68 3.85
C HIS A 19 1.72 -1.20 3.85
N TYR A 20 1.73 -0.57 5.02
CA TYR A 20 2.01 0.85 5.13
C TYR A 20 2.89 1.17 6.34
N ARG A 21 3.72 2.20 6.20
CA ARG A 21 4.51 2.75 7.30
C ARG A 21 4.74 4.24 7.13
N ARG A 22 5.04 4.94 8.20
CA ARG A 22 5.67 6.27 8.10
C ARG A 22 7.11 6.10 7.66
N MET A 23 7.61 7.02 6.85
CA MET A 23 8.99 7.05 6.40
C MET A 23 9.91 7.58 7.51
N ASN A 24 9.96 6.85 8.63
CA ASN A 24 11.00 6.94 9.64
C ASN A 24 11.76 5.60 9.64
N GLN A 25 13.05 5.62 9.98
CA GLN A 25 13.92 4.44 9.80
C GLN A 25 13.66 3.29 10.80
N ALA A 26 12.69 3.42 11.70
CA ALA A 26 12.49 2.49 12.81
C ALA A 26 11.15 1.74 12.78
N GLU A 27 10.17 2.17 11.98
CA GLU A 27 8.85 1.54 11.97
C GLU A 27 8.80 0.26 11.13
N ARG A 28 8.20 -0.79 11.73
CA ARG A 28 7.70 -1.96 11.00
C ARG A 28 6.50 -1.54 10.16
N TYR A 29 6.22 -2.32 9.11
CA TYR A 29 4.97 -2.15 8.37
C TYR A 29 3.78 -2.54 9.22
N GLU A 30 2.77 -1.68 9.22
CA GLU A 30 1.41 -2.05 9.55
C GLU A 30 0.77 -2.76 8.35
N VAL A 31 -0.12 -3.71 8.61
CA VAL A 31 -0.78 -4.51 7.59
C VAL A 31 -2.28 -4.41 7.74
N ALA A 32 -2.97 -4.03 6.68
CA ALA A 32 -4.42 -4.00 6.62
C ALA A 32 -4.95 -4.88 5.48
N GLY A 33 -5.93 -5.73 5.77
CA GLY A 33 -6.67 -6.42 4.71
C GLY A 33 -7.47 -5.42 3.86
N MET A 34 -7.55 -5.67 2.56
CA MET A 34 -8.39 -4.88 1.66
C MET A 34 -9.68 -5.61 1.31
N THR A 35 -10.78 -4.86 1.22
CA THR A 35 -12.08 -5.39 0.82
C THR A 35 -12.30 -5.21 -0.67
N LEU A 36 -12.68 -6.28 -1.38
CA LEU A 36 -13.07 -6.22 -2.78
C LEU A 36 -14.50 -5.69 -2.93
N ARG A 37 -14.67 -4.60 -3.67
CA ARG A 37 -15.98 -4.08 -4.12
C ARG A 37 -15.88 -3.54 -5.54
N ASP A 38 -16.78 -3.99 -6.40
CA ASP A 38 -16.87 -3.56 -7.81
C ASP A 38 -15.54 -3.75 -8.57
N GLY A 39 -14.86 -4.88 -8.35
CA GLY A 39 -13.58 -5.19 -8.99
C GLY A 39 -12.38 -4.43 -8.43
N ILE A 40 -12.55 -3.61 -7.39
CA ILE A 40 -11.50 -2.77 -6.82
C ILE A 40 -11.32 -3.11 -5.33
N PHE A 41 -10.08 -3.40 -4.93
CA PHE A 41 -9.72 -3.60 -3.54
C PHE A 41 -9.52 -2.25 -2.85
N ARG A 42 -10.12 -2.06 -1.67
CA ARG A 42 -10.02 -0.82 -0.88
C ARG A 42 -9.68 -1.06 0.58
N SER A 43 -8.92 -0.15 1.17
CA SER A 43 -8.70 -0.04 2.61
C SER A 43 -8.39 1.41 2.99
N THR A 44 -8.65 1.75 4.25
CA THR A 44 -8.49 3.11 4.78
C THR A 44 -7.45 3.10 5.88
N ILE A 45 -6.44 3.95 5.75
CA ILE A 45 -5.45 4.20 6.78
C ILE A 45 -6.02 5.26 7.73
N PRO A 46 -6.10 4.99 9.04
CA PRO A 46 -6.70 5.89 10.02
C PRO A 46 -6.02 7.27 10.04
N GLY A 47 -6.82 8.32 10.24
CA GLY A 47 -6.35 9.70 10.22
C GLY A 47 -5.32 10.02 11.32
N GLY A 48 -5.36 9.30 12.44
CA GLY A 48 -4.35 9.41 13.51
C GLY A 48 -2.99 8.82 13.09
N TYR A 49 -2.98 7.82 12.21
CA TYR A 49 -1.75 7.24 11.70
C TYR A 49 -1.05 8.21 10.72
N THR A 50 -1.81 8.80 9.82
CA THR A 50 -1.32 9.72 8.77
C THR A 50 -1.12 11.15 9.26
N ASN A 51 -1.57 11.49 10.48
CA ASN A 51 -1.29 12.79 11.11
C ASN A 51 0.16 12.84 11.61
N SER A 52 1.09 12.90 10.68
CA SER A 52 2.52 12.87 10.91
C SER A 52 3.22 13.80 9.92
N ARG A 53 4.38 14.35 10.33
CA ARG A 53 5.27 15.09 9.42
C ARG A 53 6.00 14.20 8.42
N PHE A 54 6.06 12.90 8.69
CA PHE A 54 6.75 11.94 7.83
C PHE A 54 5.84 11.53 6.67
N ALA A 55 6.44 11.35 5.49
CA ALA A 55 5.73 10.78 4.35
C ALA A 55 5.22 9.37 4.68
N LEU A 56 4.13 8.97 4.03
CA LEU A 56 3.60 7.63 4.07
C LEU A 56 4.23 6.80 2.94
N GLN A 57 4.84 5.68 3.30
CA GLN A 57 5.31 4.66 2.36
C GLN A 57 4.34 3.48 2.40
N TYR A 58 3.88 3.00 1.24
CA TYR A 58 2.99 1.85 1.19
C TYR A 58 3.16 1.02 -0.08
N TYR A 59 2.76 -0.24 -0.02
CA TYR A 59 2.68 -1.14 -1.17
C TYR A 59 1.54 -2.14 -0.98
N PHE A 60 1.18 -2.84 -2.05
CA PHE A 60 0.15 -3.87 -2.02
C PHE A 60 0.79 -5.25 -2.18
N GLU A 61 0.39 -6.18 -1.33
CA GLU A 61 0.71 -7.59 -1.48
C GLU A 61 -0.49 -8.31 -2.11
N LEU A 62 -0.29 -8.88 -3.29
CA LEU A 62 -1.30 -9.60 -4.05
C LEU A 62 -1.15 -11.10 -3.81
N LYS A 63 -2.09 -11.73 -3.10
CA LYS A 63 -2.08 -13.18 -2.81
C LYS A 63 -2.67 -13.96 -4.00
N GLN A 64 -1.91 -14.86 -4.60
CA GLN A 64 -2.31 -15.61 -5.80
C GLN A 64 -2.88 -17.01 -5.50
N GLY A 65 -2.97 -17.38 -4.21
CA GLY A 65 -3.36 -18.71 -3.75
C GLY A 65 -2.15 -19.54 -3.33
N GLY A 66 -2.32 -20.38 -2.30
CA GLY A 66 -1.21 -21.05 -1.61
C GLY A 66 -0.20 -20.03 -1.04
N ASP A 67 1.08 -20.36 -1.08
CA ASP A 67 2.17 -19.50 -0.56
C ASP A 67 2.69 -18.47 -1.59
N LYS A 68 2.00 -18.29 -2.72
CA LYS A 68 2.42 -17.36 -3.78
C LYS A 68 1.86 -15.94 -3.53
N ALA A 69 2.76 -14.97 -3.49
CA ALA A 69 2.43 -13.56 -3.38
C ALA A 69 3.36 -12.71 -4.26
N SER A 70 2.86 -11.57 -4.72
CA SER A 70 3.65 -10.57 -5.44
C SER A 70 3.43 -9.17 -4.85
N LEU A 71 4.43 -8.31 -4.99
CA LEU A 71 4.35 -6.90 -4.60
C LEU A 71 3.85 -6.07 -5.77
N TYR A 72 3.01 -5.07 -5.48
CA TYR A 72 2.64 -4.02 -6.42
C TYR A 72 2.96 -2.65 -5.80
N PRO A 73 3.73 -1.79 -6.49
CA PRO A 73 4.11 -1.87 -7.91
C PRO A 73 5.21 -2.89 -8.25
N GLY A 74 5.93 -3.38 -7.23
CA GLY A 74 7.05 -4.32 -7.41
C GLY A 74 8.29 -3.65 -8.02
N LEU A 75 9.30 -4.45 -8.35
CA LEU A 75 10.60 -3.94 -8.84
C LEU A 75 10.61 -3.60 -10.35
N GLY A 76 9.51 -3.82 -11.07
CA GLY A 76 9.47 -3.68 -12.53
C GLY A 76 10.28 -4.77 -13.27
N PRO A 77 10.26 -4.76 -14.62
CA PRO A 77 10.90 -5.79 -15.44
C PRO A 77 12.44 -5.74 -15.39
N ASP A 78 13.02 -4.59 -15.08
CA ASP A 78 14.46 -4.35 -14.91
C ASP A 78 14.95 -4.57 -13.47
N LEU A 79 14.04 -4.91 -12.56
CA LEU A 79 14.27 -5.07 -11.12
C LEU A 79 14.86 -3.82 -10.43
N ALA A 80 14.71 -2.64 -11.03
CA ALA A 80 15.35 -1.41 -10.57
C ALA A 80 14.37 -0.39 -9.96
N ASN A 81 13.06 -0.64 -10.05
CA ASN A 81 12.06 0.28 -9.52
C ASN A 81 11.91 0.18 -8.00
N GLN A 82 11.47 1.28 -7.40
CA GLN A 82 11.06 1.29 -5.99
C GLN A 82 9.79 0.43 -5.83
N PRO A 83 9.81 -0.61 -4.97
CA PRO A 83 8.69 -1.54 -4.85
C PRO A 83 7.52 -1.00 -4.01
N TYR A 84 7.40 0.32 -3.88
CA TYR A 84 6.43 1.00 -3.03
C TYR A 84 6.09 2.39 -3.58
N PHE A 85 4.93 2.89 -3.16
CA PHE A 85 4.52 4.27 -3.34
C PHE A 85 4.93 5.11 -2.13
N VAL A 86 5.13 6.42 -2.36
CA VAL A 86 5.35 7.42 -1.31
C VAL A 86 4.36 8.56 -1.51
N VAL A 87 3.63 8.91 -0.44
CA VAL A 87 2.73 10.07 -0.40
C VAL A 87 3.14 10.97 0.74
N SER A 88 3.40 12.23 0.43
CA SER A 88 3.67 13.29 1.41
C SER A 88 2.54 14.30 1.42
N LYS A 89 2.25 14.86 2.59
CA LYS A 89 1.41 16.05 2.68
C LYS A 89 2.14 17.20 1.99
N VAL A 90 1.47 17.89 1.07
CA VAL A 90 1.98 19.15 0.51
C VAL A 90 1.50 20.26 1.43
N ASP A 91 2.41 20.90 2.15
CA ASP A 91 2.09 22.14 2.85
C ASP A 91 1.96 23.25 1.80
N ARG A 92 0.71 23.64 1.49
CA ARG A 92 0.47 24.92 0.82
C ARG A 92 0.58 25.99 1.90
N GLY A 93 1.72 26.67 1.94
CA GLY A 93 1.90 27.93 2.67
C GLY A 93 1.05 29.05 2.10
#